data_AF-A0AAN8L9N5-F1
#
_entry.id   AF-A0AAN8L9N5-F1
#
_cell.length_a   1.000
_cell.length_b   1.000
_cell.length_c   1.000
_cell.angle_alpha   90.00
_cell.angle_beta   90.00
_cell.angle_gamma   90.00
#
_symmetry.space_group_name_H-M   'P 1'
#
loop_
_entity.id
_entity.type
_entity.pdbx_description
1 polymer ?
#
loop_
_entity_poly.entity_id
_entity_poly.type
_entity_poly.pdbx_seq_one_letter_code
_entity_poly.pdbx_strand_id
1 'polypeptide(L)'
;MGRRPARCYRYCKNKPYPKSRFCRGVPDPKIRIFDLGRKKARVDEFPLCGHMVSDEYEQLSSEALEAARICANKYMVKTCGKDGFHIRVRLHPFHVIRINKMLSCAGADRLQTGMRGAFGKPLGTVARVRIGQVIMSVRTKASNKEHIIEALRRAKFKFPGRQKIHMSKKYGFTKFNAVDFDQMMAEKRVIPDGCGVKYIPSTGPLARWKKIHAI
;
A
#
# COMPACT_ATOMS: atom_id res chain seq x y z
N MET A 1 -10.62 -26.88 6.02
CA MET A 1 -9.78 -26.39 7.14
C MET A 1 -9.64 -24.89 7.04
N GLY A 2 -10.03 -24.17 8.10
CA GLY A 2 -10.00 -22.71 8.12
C GLY A 2 -8.59 -22.12 8.06
N ARG A 3 -8.51 -20.80 7.87
CA ARG A 3 -7.25 -20.06 7.85
C ARG A 3 -6.62 -20.08 9.24
N ARG A 4 -5.29 -20.27 9.31
CA ARG A 4 -4.57 -20.17 10.59
C ARG A 4 -4.66 -18.75 11.16
N PRO A 5 -4.74 -18.59 12.49
CA PRO A 5 -4.65 -17.29 13.14
C PRO A 5 -3.40 -16.52 12.71
N ALA A 6 -3.53 -15.22 12.43
CA ALA A 6 -2.45 -14.40 11.90
C ALA A 6 -1.24 -14.27 12.86
N ARG A 7 -1.43 -14.56 14.18
CA ARG A 7 -0.34 -14.60 15.16
C ARG A 7 0.81 -15.52 14.76
N CYS A 8 0.53 -16.60 14.02
CA CYS A 8 1.56 -17.53 13.53
C CYS A 8 2.49 -16.90 12.49
N TYR A 9 2.03 -15.87 11.76
CA TYR A 9 2.75 -15.26 10.64
C TYR A 9 3.09 -13.78 10.87
N ARG A 10 2.81 -13.21 12.06
CA ARG A 10 3.00 -11.78 12.35
C ARG A 10 4.45 -11.32 12.15
N TYR A 11 5.42 -12.09 12.59
CA TYR A 11 6.82 -11.66 12.63
C TYR A 11 7.60 -12.07 11.38
N CYS A 12 8.43 -11.16 10.90
CA CYS A 12 9.34 -11.33 9.77
C CYS A 12 10.56 -12.22 10.08
N LYS A 13 10.37 -13.52 10.34
CA LYS A 13 11.45 -14.43 10.77
C LYS A 13 12.30 -15.02 9.64
N ASN A 14 11.68 -15.41 8.53
CA ASN A 14 12.35 -16.17 7.46
C ASN A 14 12.96 -15.26 6.39
N LYS A 15 13.82 -15.81 5.52
CA LYS A 15 14.26 -15.14 4.29
C LYS A 15 13.06 -14.87 3.36
N PRO A 16 13.06 -13.77 2.58
CA PRO A 16 12.00 -13.50 1.62
C PRO A 16 11.84 -14.66 0.62
N TYR A 17 10.62 -15.19 0.55
CA TYR A 17 10.24 -16.28 -0.34
C TYR A 17 9.07 -15.84 -1.25
N PRO A 18 9.34 -15.24 -2.41
CA PRO A 18 8.29 -14.78 -3.33
C PRO A 18 7.82 -15.88 -4.28
N LYS A 19 6.66 -15.66 -4.91
CA LYS A 19 6.21 -16.45 -6.07
C LYS A 19 7.28 -16.38 -7.15
N SER A 20 7.72 -17.54 -7.64
CA SER A 20 8.85 -17.66 -8.57
C SER A 20 8.76 -18.97 -9.35
N ARG A 21 9.71 -19.20 -10.27
CA ARG A 21 9.83 -20.48 -10.98
C ARG A 21 10.02 -21.69 -10.06
N PHE A 22 10.55 -21.46 -8.85
CA PHE A 22 10.80 -22.46 -7.81
C PHE A 22 9.63 -22.58 -6.81
N CYS A 23 8.93 -21.48 -6.53
CA CYS A 23 7.76 -21.45 -5.67
C CYS A 23 6.48 -21.40 -6.52
N ARG A 24 6.03 -22.59 -6.94
CA ARG A 24 4.81 -22.81 -7.73
C ARG A 24 3.60 -23.11 -6.84
N GLY A 25 2.40 -23.05 -7.40
CA GLY A 25 1.15 -23.33 -6.67
C GLY A 25 0.80 -22.29 -5.60
N VAL A 26 1.35 -21.07 -5.72
CA VAL A 26 1.07 -19.97 -4.80
C VAL A 26 -0.32 -19.41 -5.10
N PRO A 27 -1.22 -19.33 -4.11
CA PRO A 27 -2.53 -18.72 -4.30
C PRO A 27 -2.38 -17.22 -4.54
N ASP A 28 -3.29 -16.67 -5.34
CA ASP A 28 -3.30 -15.23 -5.62
C ASP A 28 -3.65 -14.42 -4.37
N PRO A 29 -3.09 -13.21 -4.22
CA PRO A 29 -3.38 -12.34 -3.08
C PRO A 29 -4.86 -11.94 -3.05
N LYS A 30 -5.41 -11.78 -1.83
CA LYS A 30 -6.80 -11.34 -1.66
C LYS A 30 -7.02 -9.90 -2.13
N ILE A 31 -6.05 -9.01 -1.89
CA ILE A 31 -6.06 -7.67 -2.44
C ILE A 31 -5.74 -7.72 -3.94
N ARG A 32 -6.68 -7.25 -4.77
CA ARG A 32 -6.51 -7.18 -6.23
C ARG A 32 -6.40 -5.76 -6.76
N ILE A 33 -6.93 -4.78 -6.02
CA ILE A 33 -6.99 -3.38 -6.44
C ILE A 33 -6.19 -2.55 -5.43
N PHE A 34 -5.18 -1.83 -5.90
CA PHE A 34 -4.31 -1.00 -5.05
C PHE A 34 -4.67 0.49 -5.07
N ASP A 35 -5.31 0.97 -6.14
CA ASP A 35 -5.73 2.36 -6.30
C ASP A 35 -7.27 2.47 -6.35
N LEU A 36 -7.84 3.42 -5.60
CA LEU A 36 -9.28 3.64 -5.46
C LEU A 36 -9.65 5.12 -5.58
N GLY A 37 -10.94 5.38 -5.78
CA GLY A 37 -11.45 6.74 -6.01
C GLY A 37 -11.05 7.23 -7.40
N ARG A 38 -10.90 8.55 -7.55
CA ARG A 38 -10.58 9.19 -8.82
C ARG A 38 -9.07 9.16 -9.09
N LYS A 39 -8.55 7.98 -9.44
CA LYS A 39 -7.13 7.75 -9.76
C LYS A 39 -6.61 8.56 -10.97
N LYS A 40 -7.50 8.95 -11.88
CA LYS A 40 -7.20 9.81 -13.03
C LYS A 40 -7.20 11.31 -12.72
N ALA A 41 -7.56 11.72 -11.50
CA ALA A 41 -7.50 13.12 -11.10
C ALA A 41 -6.08 13.66 -11.32
N ARG A 42 -5.98 14.88 -11.82
CA ARG A 42 -4.70 15.50 -12.07
C ARG A 42 -3.95 15.74 -10.75
N VAL A 43 -2.67 16.10 -10.83
CA VAL A 43 -1.86 16.33 -9.63
C VAL A 43 -2.39 17.51 -8.81
N ASP A 44 -2.76 18.60 -9.49
CA ASP A 44 -3.24 19.89 -8.99
C ASP A 44 -4.60 19.82 -8.28
N GLU A 45 -5.40 18.79 -8.55
CA GLU A 45 -6.72 18.66 -7.94
C GLU A 45 -6.68 18.20 -6.47
N PHE A 46 -5.63 17.45 -6.07
CA PHE A 46 -5.53 16.82 -4.76
C PHE A 46 -4.19 17.14 -4.05
N PRO A 47 -4.07 18.35 -3.47
CA PRO A 47 -2.84 18.81 -2.83
C PRO A 47 -2.56 18.14 -1.48
N LEU A 48 -3.59 17.76 -0.74
CA LEU A 48 -3.44 17.21 0.61
C LEU A 48 -3.15 15.72 0.56
N CYS A 49 -2.19 15.25 1.36
CA CYS A 49 -1.91 13.81 1.51
C CYS A 49 -1.81 13.36 2.97
N GLY A 50 -2.49 12.26 3.30
CA GLY A 50 -2.34 11.54 4.56
C GLY A 50 -1.75 10.15 4.35
N HIS A 51 -0.87 9.73 5.24
CA HIS A 51 -0.21 8.43 5.23
C HIS A 51 -0.51 7.66 6.52
N MET A 52 -0.78 6.37 6.37
CA MET A 52 -0.71 5.40 7.45
C MET A 52 0.63 4.68 7.37
N VAL A 53 1.36 4.65 8.48
CA VAL A 53 2.72 4.14 8.59
C VAL A 53 2.76 3.05 9.65
N SER A 54 3.50 1.96 9.40
CA SER A 54 3.74 0.94 10.43
C SER A 54 4.79 1.41 11.43
N ASP A 55 4.54 1.20 12.72
CA ASP A 55 5.47 1.44 13.81
C ASP A 55 6.19 0.16 14.25
N GLU A 56 5.98 -0.96 13.53
CA GLU A 56 6.51 -2.28 13.88
C GLU A 56 7.16 -2.98 12.67
N TYR A 57 8.05 -3.93 12.95
CA TYR A 57 8.60 -4.83 11.95
C TYR A 57 7.78 -6.11 11.87
N GLU A 58 6.89 -6.19 10.88
CA GLU A 58 5.84 -7.21 10.82
C GLU A 58 5.49 -7.65 9.39
N GLN A 59 4.65 -8.68 9.30
CA GLN A 59 4.03 -9.15 8.06
C GLN A 59 2.54 -8.83 8.07
N LEU A 60 2.10 -8.04 7.09
CA LEU A 60 0.69 -7.72 6.88
C LEU A 60 0.10 -8.67 5.84
N SER A 61 -0.92 -9.42 6.21
CA SER A 61 -1.54 -10.36 5.29
C SER A 61 -2.30 -9.67 4.15
N SER A 62 -2.38 -10.32 2.97
CA SER A 62 -3.12 -9.80 1.82
C SER A 62 -4.59 -9.48 2.14
N GLU A 63 -5.18 -10.27 3.04
CA GLU A 63 -6.54 -10.15 3.52
C GLU A 63 -6.71 -8.96 4.47
N ALA A 64 -5.70 -8.67 5.30
CA ALA A 64 -5.69 -7.47 6.14
C ALA A 64 -5.58 -6.21 5.28
N LEU A 65 -4.73 -6.23 4.24
CA LEU A 65 -4.62 -5.13 3.26
C LEU A 65 -5.96 -4.90 2.56
N GLU A 66 -6.65 -5.95 2.13
CA GLU A 66 -7.97 -5.84 1.50
C GLU A 66 -9.05 -5.31 2.47
N ALA A 67 -9.07 -5.80 3.71
CA ALA A 67 -10.01 -5.32 4.73
C ALA A 67 -9.79 -3.84 5.06
N ALA A 68 -8.54 -3.41 5.23
CA ALA A 68 -8.18 -2.01 5.45
C ALA A 68 -8.58 -1.13 4.26
N ARG A 69 -8.32 -1.60 3.03
CA ARG A 69 -8.68 -0.92 1.78
C ARG A 69 -10.19 -0.69 1.69
N ILE A 70 -11.00 -1.73 1.90
CA ILE A 70 -12.47 -1.64 1.87
C ILE A 70 -12.95 -0.67 2.95
N CYS A 71 -12.39 -0.76 4.16
CA CYS A 71 -12.78 0.06 5.29
C CYS A 71 -12.55 1.56 5.04
N ALA A 72 -11.35 1.93 4.58
CA ALA A 72 -11.03 3.30 4.22
C ALA A 72 -11.91 3.82 3.08
N ASN A 73 -12.08 3.01 2.01
CA ASN A 73 -12.89 3.39 0.86
C ASN A 73 -14.36 3.63 1.23
N LYS A 74 -14.97 2.74 2.02
CA LYS A 74 -16.39 2.86 2.40
C LYS A 74 -16.66 4.15 3.16
N TYR A 75 -15.76 4.55 4.06
CA TYR A 75 -15.89 5.82 4.78
C TYR A 75 -15.71 7.01 3.85
N MET A 76 -14.63 7.04 3.07
CA MET A 76 -14.31 8.17 2.18
C MET A 76 -15.38 8.38 1.10
N VAL A 77 -15.96 7.32 0.53
CA VAL A 77 -17.07 7.44 -0.42
C VAL A 77 -18.30 8.06 0.22
N LYS A 78 -18.61 7.69 1.48
CA LYS A 78 -19.76 8.23 2.20
C LYS A 78 -19.60 9.71 2.54
N THR A 79 -18.40 10.14 2.94
CA THR A 79 -18.17 11.51 3.43
C THR A 79 -17.73 12.48 2.34
N CYS A 80 -16.84 12.07 1.44
CA CYS A 80 -16.20 12.94 0.46
C CYS A 80 -16.68 12.71 -0.97
N GLY A 81 -17.54 11.71 -1.19
CA GLY A 81 -17.94 11.24 -2.52
C GLY A 81 -16.84 10.44 -3.22
N LYS A 82 -17.22 9.65 -4.22
CA LYS A 82 -16.30 8.78 -4.98
C LYS A 82 -15.19 9.56 -5.71
N ASP A 83 -15.51 10.77 -6.14
CA ASP A 83 -14.59 11.64 -6.89
C ASP A 83 -13.80 12.61 -6.02
N GLY A 84 -14.02 12.60 -4.69
CA GLY A 84 -13.36 13.50 -3.76
C GLY A 84 -11.97 13.06 -3.33
N PHE A 85 -11.50 11.86 -3.69
CA PHE A 85 -10.25 11.32 -3.17
C PHE A 85 -9.56 10.33 -4.10
N HIS A 86 -8.29 10.03 -3.81
CA HIS A 86 -7.53 8.92 -4.37
C HIS A 86 -6.80 8.17 -3.24
N ILE A 87 -7.15 6.91 -3.00
CA ILE A 87 -6.46 6.02 -2.05
C ILE A 87 -5.50 5.13 -2.82
N ARG A 88 -4.28 4.98 -2.30
CA ARG A 88 -3.30 4.00 -2.76
C ARG A 88 -2.80 3.14 -1.60
N VAL A 89 -2.97 1.83 -1.71
CA VAL A 89 -2.24 0.87 -0.88
C VAL A 89 -0.83 0.77 -1.42
N ARG A 90 0.17 1.13 -0.62
CA ARG A 90 1.58 1.22 -1.05
C ARG A 90 2.30 -0.14 -0.99
N LEU A 91 1.82 -1.03 -0.13
CA LEU A 91 2.42 -2.33 0.10
C LEU A 91 1.87 -3.39 -0.85
N HIS A 92 2.76 -4.22 -1.38
CA HIS A 92 2.40 -5.38 -2.18
C HIS A 92 2.76 -6.69 -1.44
N PRO A 93 1.84 -7.65 -1.36
CA PRO A 93 2.08 -8.91 -0.66
C PRO A 93 2.87 -9.90 -1.53
N PHE A 94 4.19 -9.70 -1.64
CA PHE A 94 5.05 -10.58 -2.43
C PHE A 94 5.51 -11.82 -1.67
N HIS A 95 5.59 -11.76 -0.34
CA HIS A 95 6.11 -12.88 0.44
C HIS A 95 5.06 -13.97 0.58
N VAL A 96 5.46 -15.22 0.33
CA VAL A 96 4.59 -16.38 0.44
C VAL A 96 4.80 -17.06 1.78
N ILE A 97 3.73 -17.16 2.57
CA ILE A 97 3.72 -17.96 3.80
C ILE A 97 3.42 -19.42 3.48
N ARG A 98 4.03 -20.32 4.25
CA ARG A 98 3.92 -21.77 4.06
C ARG A 98 3.29 -22.43 5.26
N ILE A 99 2.60 -23.54 5.02
CA ILE A 99 1.98 -24.36 6.06
C ILE A 99 2.31 -25.83 5.82
N ASN A 100 2.84 -26.50 6.84
CA ASN A 100 2.78 -27.95 6.92
C ASN A 100 1.41 -28.30 7.55
N LYS A 101 0.48 -28.82 6.74
CA LYS A 101 -0.90 -29.08 7.19
C LYS A 101 -0.93 -30.41 7.95
N MET A 102 -1.32 -30.35 9.22
CA MET A 102 -1.63 -31.53 10.01
C MET A 102 -3.04 -32.02 9.70
N LEU A 103 -3.23 -33.33 9.55
CA LEU A 103 -4.55 -33.95 9.49
C LEU A 103 -5.15 -33.93 10.90
N SER A 104 -6.42 -33.56 11.02
CA SER A 104 -7.13 -33.48 12.29
C SER A 104 -8.19 -34.57 12.45
N CYS A 105 -8.16 -35.61 11.59
CA CYS A 105 -9.05 -36.75 11.68
C CYS A 105 -8.53 -37.80 12.68
N ALA A 106 -9.42 -38.63 13.22
CA ALA A 106 -9.01 -39.80 14.00
C ALA A 106 -8.14 -40.73 13.13
N GLY A 107 -7.07 -41.29 13.73
CA GLY A 107 -6.10 -42.10 12.99
C GLY A 107 -5.14 -41.31 12.08
N ALA A 108 -5.04 -39.98 12.26
CA ALA A 108 -4.12 -39.13 11.49
C ALA A 108 -2.64 -39.55 11.60
N ASP A 109 -2.26 -40.18 12.72
CA ASP A 109 -0.94 -40.76 12.96
C ASP A 109 -0.55 -41.81 11.90
N ARG A 110 -1.53 -42.54 11.37
CA ARG A 110 -1.30 -43.57 10.34
C ARG A 110 -1.16 -43.00 8.93
N LEU A 111 -1.78 -41.85 8.68
CA LEU A 111 -1.90 -41.25 7.34
C LEU A 111 -0.92 -40.10 7.11
N GLN A 112 -0.40 -39.51 8.18
CA GLN A 112 0.46 -38.34 8.09
C GLN A 112 1.90 -38.66 8.50
N THR A 113 2.87 -38.10 7.77
CA THR A 113 4.30 -38.24 8.06
C THR A 113 4.79 -37.40 9.27
N GLY A 114 3.89 -36.78 10.03
CA GLY A 114 4.24 -35.86 11.11
C GLY A 114 5.17 -34.73 10.66
N MET A 115 6.39 -34.67 11.23
CA MET A 115 7.42 -33.69 10.89
C MET A 115 8.45 -34.18 9.87
N ARG A 116 8.35 -35.43 9.40
CA ARG A 116 9.20 -35.92 8.30
C ARG A 116 8.81 -35.20 7.01
N GLY A 117 9.76 -34.53 6.36
CA GLY A 117 9.49 -33.73 5.16
C GLY A 117 8.65 -32.48 5.41
N ALA A 118 8.82 -31.81 6.56
CA ALA A 118 7.98 -30.70 7.04
C ALA A 118 8.02 -29.39 6.21
N PHE A 119 8.54 -29.40 4.99
CA PHE A 119 8.53 -28.23 4.12
C PHE A 119 7.09 -27.92 3.69
N GLY A 120 6.54 -26.83 4.24
CA GLY A 120 5.15 -26.49 4.03
C GLY A 120 4.80 -26.12 2.59
N LYS A 121 3.55 -26.35 2.21
CA LYS A 121 2.97 -25.86 0.94
C LYS A 121 2.63 -24.37 1.05
N PRO A 122 2.67 -23.59 -0.06
CA PRO A 122 2.18 -22.22 -0.07
C PRO A 122 0.73 -22.11 0.46
N LEU A 123 0.50 -21.22 1.43
CA LEU A 123 -0.82 -20.99 2.01
C LEU A 123 -1.43 -19.66 1.56
N GLY A 124 -0.62 -18.61 1.48
CA GLY A 124 -1.09 -17.26 1.28
C GLY A 124 0.07 -16.30 1.08
N THR A 125 -0.28 -15.05 0.81
CA THR A 125 0.69 -13.98 0.55
C THR A 125 0.57 -12.86 1.59
N VAL A 126 1.72 -12.27 1.92
CA VAL A 126 1.86 -11.24 2.94
C VAL A 126 2.86 -10.18 2.46
N ALA A 127 2.65 -8.94 2.87
CA ALA A 127 3.59 -7.86 2.69
C ALA A 127 4.49 -7.77 3.93
N ARG A 128 5.82 -7.71 3.72
CA ARG A 128 6.77 -7.48 4.81
C ARG A 128 6.97 -5.98 4.95
N VAL A 129 6.83 -5.46 6.17
CA VAL A 129 6.82 -4.03 6.45
C VAL A 129 7.91 -3.70 7.46
N ARG A 130 8.63 -2.62 7.20
CA ARG A 130 9.60 -2.04 8.14
C ARG A 130 8.97 -0.93 8.97
N ILE A 131 9.57 -0.66 10.13
CA ILE A 131 9.23 0.50 10.94
C ILE A 131 9.40 1.76 10.10
N GLY A 132 8.40 2.64 10.11
CA GLY A 132 8.40 3.87 9.32
C GLY A 132 7.93 3.70 7.86
N GLN A 133 7.65 2.48 7.41
CA GLN A 133 7.19 2.23 6.04
C GLN A 133 5.69 2.57 5.88
N VAL A 134 5.37 3.32 4.83
CA VAL A 134 3.99 3.69 4.50
C VAL A 134 3.20 2.47 4.02
N ILE A 135 2.08 2.19 4.68
CA ILE A 135 1.14 1.12 4.33
C ILE A 135 0.15 1.59 3.27
N MET A 136 -0.49 2.73 3.53
CA MET A 136 -1.58 3.27 2.72
C MET A 136 -1.49 4.78 2.70
N SER A 137 -1.82 5.38 1.56
CA SER A 137 -1.81 6.82 1.32
C SER A 137 -3.15 7.27 0.76
N VAL A 138 -3.60 8.44 1.17
CA VAL A 138 -4.82 9.08 0.65
C VAL A 138 -4.43 10.48 0.22
N ARG A 139 -4.83 10.89 -0.99
CA ARG A 139 -4.79 12.29 -1.42
C ARG A 139 -6.19 12.82 -1.71
N THR A 140 -6.44 14.08 -1.37
CA THR A 140 -7.75 14.74 -1.52
C THR A 140 -7.57 16.27 -1.45
N LYS A 141 -8.67 17.01 -1.44
CA LYS A 141 -8.74 18.46 -1.23
C LYS A 141 -8.48 18.79 0.25
N ALA A 142 -8.03 20.03 0.53
CA ALA A 142 -7.72 20.48 1.88
C ALA A 142 -8.91 20.41 2.85
N SER A 143 -10.13 20.63 2.35
CA SER A 143 -11.38 20.56 3.14
C SER A 143 -11.65 19.19 3.76
N ASN A 144 -11.13 18.11 3.18
CA ASN A 144 -11.41 16.74 3.61
C ASN A 144 -10.38 16.19 4.62
N LYS A 145 -9.56 17.05 5.22
CA LYS A 145 -8.44 16.66 6.10
C LYS A 145 -8.86 15.72 7.22
N GLU A 146 -9.92 16.08 7.96
CA GLU A 146 -10.40 15.30 9.12
C GLU A 146 -10.92 13.93 8.70
N HIS A 147 -11.58 13.85 7.55
CA HIS A 147 -12.09 12.60 7.00
C HIS A 147 -10.97 11.63 6.63
N ILE A 148 -9.81 12.12 6.16
CA ILE A 148 -8.65 11.25 5.93
C ILE A 148 -8.19 10.60 7.24
N ILE A 149 -8.07 11.41 8.30
CA ILE A 149 -7.58 10.94 9.60
C ILE A 149 -8.51 9.87 10.14
N GLU A 150 -9.83 10.08 10.08
CA GLU A 150 -10.81 9.09 10.54
C GLU A 150 -10.86 7.84 9.64
N ALA A 151 -10.75 7.99 8.32
CA ALA A 151 -10.67 6.85 7.39
C ALA A 151 -9.48 5.95 7.70
N LEU A 152 -8.30 6.55 7.90
CA LEU A 152 -7.09 5.84 8.26
C LEU A 152 -7.18 5.29 9.69
N ARG A 153 -7.81 6.00 10.63
CA ARG A 153 -8.06 5.48 11.99
C ARG A 153 -8.88 4.20 11.95
N ARG A 154 -9.94 4.14 11.12
CA ARG A 154 -10.75 2.93 10.97
C ARG A 154 -9.98 1.79 10.31
N ALA A 155 -9.20 2.10 9.29
CA ALA A 155 -8.40 1.12 8.59
C ALA A 155 -7.28 0.52 9.45
N LYS A 156 -6.70 1.29 10.39
CA LYS A 156 -5.59 0.82 11.24
C LYS A 156 -6.01 -0.37 12.11
N PHE A 157 -7.27 -0.43 12.54
CA PHE A 157 -7.81 -1.56 13.32
C PHE A 157 -7.86 -2.88 12.54
N LYS A 158 -7.59 -2.87 11.23
CA LYS A 158 -7.49 -4.10 10.41
C LYS A 158 -6.07 -4.65 10.36
N PHE A 159 -5.09 -3.91 10.87
CA PHE A 159 -3.70 -4.34 10.94
C PHE A 159 -3.33 -4.78 12.36
N PRO A 160 -2.44 -5.78 12.49
CA PRO A 160 -1.77 -6.07 13.75
C PRO A 160 -0.84 -4.91 14.16
N GLY A 161 -0.48 -4.84 15.43
CA GLY A 161 0.51 -3.87 15.90
C GLY A 161 0.04 -2.43 15.96
N ARG A 162 1.00 -1.51 16.01
CA ARG A 162 0.76 -0.05 16.07
C ARG A 162 0.99 0.59 14.72
N GLN A 163 0.01 1.39 14.26
CA GLN A 163 0.16 2.27 13.11
C GLN A 163 -0.02 3.72 13.50
N LYS A 164 0.80 4.57 12.89
CA LYS A 164 0.75 6.02 13.02
C LYS A 164 0.14 6.64 11.78
N ILE A 165 -0.59 7.72 11.97
CA ILE A 165 -1.21 8.51 10.89
C ILE A 165 -0.45 9.82 10.82
N HIS A 166 0.07 10.14 9.64
CA HIS A 166 0.83 11.36 9.39
C HIS A 166 0.19 12.15 8.27
N MET A 167 0.02 13.44 8.48
CA MET A 167 -0.28 14.38 7.39
C MET A 167 1.03 14.79 6.74
N SER A 168 1.13 14.54 5.43
CA SER A 168 2.33 14.84 4.67
C SER A 168 2.46 16.33 4.42
N LYS A 169 3.68 16.85 4.46
CA LYS A 169 4.02 18.20 3.97
C LYS A 169 4.19 18.22 2.44
N LYS A 170 4.12 17.06 1.78
CA LYS A 170 4.28 16.90 0.33
C LYS A 170 2.98 17.23 -0.40
N TYR A 171 3.11 17.69 -1.64
CA TYR A 171 1.98 17.96 -2.50
C TYR A 171 1.41 16.65 -3.06
N GLY A 172 0.26 16.22 -2.54
CA GLY A 172 -0.40 14.98 -2.96
C GLY A 172 0.53 13.76 -2.88
N PHE A 173 0.64 13.02 -3.98
CA PHE A 173 1.53 11.85 -4.09
C PHE A 173 2.93 12.17 -4.66
N THR A 174 3.26 13.45 -4.79
CA THR A 174 4.56 13.87 -5.31
C THR A 174 5.66 13.82 -4.23
N LYS A 175 6.90 14.02 -4.66
CA LYS A 175 8.07 14.13 -3.77
C LYS A 175 8.35 15.57 -3.30
N PHE A 176 7.65 16.56 -3.85
CA PHE A 176 7.86 17.99 -3.60
C PHE A 176 7.03 18.47 -2.42
N ASN A 177 7.53 19.45 -1.66
CA ASN A 177 6.76 20.05 -0.58
C ASN A 177 5.62 20.89 -1.15
N ALA A 178 4.51 21.00 -0.42
CA ALA A 178 3.38 21.79 -0.87
C ALA A 178 3.71 23.29 -0.98
N VAL A 179 4.58 23.80 -0.11
CA VAL A 179 5.00 25.21 -0.10
C VAL A 179 5.74 25.60 -1.39
N ASP A 180 6.62 24.71 -1.87
CA ASP A 180 7.49 25.00 -3.01
C ASP A 180 6.80 24.67 -4.35
N PHE A 181 5.71 23.88 -4.33
CA PHE A 181 5.14 23.26 -5.52
C PHE A 181 4.59 24.27 -6.53
N ASP A 182 3.89 25.30 -6.04
CA ASP A 182 3.26 26.31 -6.89
C ASP A 182 4.32 27.17 -7.58
N GLN A 183 5.39 27.55 -6.87
CA GLN A 183 6.54 28.23 -7.46
C GLN A 183 7.24 27.35 -8.51
N MET A 184 7.50 26.08 -8.19
CA MET A 184 8.11 25.15 -9.15
C MET A 184 7.26 24.92 -10.41
N MET A 185 5.94 25.02 -10.29
CA MET A 185 5.02 24.93 -11.42
C MET A 185 5.04 26.22 -12.25
N ALA A 186 5.04 27.39 -11.60
CA ALA A 186 5.16 28.68 -12.27
C ALA A 186 6.48 28.82 -13.06
N GLU A 187 7.59 28.34 -12.48
CA GLU A 187 8.92 28.28 -13.12
C GLU A 187 9.02 27.20 -14.21
N LYS A 188 7.95 26.46 -14.52
CA LYS A 188 7.93 25.30 -15.44
C LYS A 188 8.99 24.24 -15.13
N ARG A 189 9.47 24.17 -13.87
CA ARG A 189 10.37 23.10 -13.39
C ARG A 189 9.63 21.80 -13.10
N VAL A 190 8.33 21.89 -12.88
CA VAL A 190 7.44 20.76 -12.66
C VAL A 190 6.25 20.90 -13.60
N ILE A 191 6.10 19.94 -14.51
CA ILE A 191 4.96 19.89 -15.43
C ILE A 191 4.00 18.79 -14.99
N PRO A 192 2.68 19.06 -14.89
CA PRO A 192 1.68 18.03 -14.64
C PRO A 192 1.72 16.92 -15.70
N ASP A 193 1.74 15.66 -15.25
CA ASP A 193 1.70 14.47 -16.10
C ASP A 193 0.63 13.51 -15.57
N GLY A 194 -0.62 13.89 -15.80
CA GLY A 194 -1.79 13.21 -15.24
C GLY A 194 -1.80 13.24 -13.71
N CYS A 195 -1.80 12.07 -13.07
CA CYS A 195 -1.76 11.94 -11.60
C CYS A 195 -0.39 12.31 -11.01
N GLY A 196 0.66 12.30 -11.82
CA GLY A 196 2.04 12.59 -11.41
C GLY A 196 2.53 13.94 -11.92
N VAL A 197 3.83 14.13 -11.76
CA VAL A 197 4.53 15.28 -12.30
C VAL A 197 5.84 14.85 -12.94
N LYS A 198 6.20 15.55 -14.01
CA LYS A 198 7.51 15.45 -14.62
C LYS A 198 8.38 16.58 -14.10
N TYR A 199 9.48 16.20 -13.46
CA TYR A 199 10.51 17.15 -13.08
C TYR A 199 11.38 17.48 -14.29
N ILE A 200 11.61 18.77 -14.53
CA ILE A 200 12.52 19.27 -15.56
C ILE A 200 13.79 19.74 -14.87
N PRO A 201 14.91 19.02 -15.04
CA PRO A 201 16.19 19.48 -14.54
C PRO A 201 16.69 20.67 -15.38
N SER A 202 17.62 21.44 -14.81
CA SER A 202 18.38 22.47 -15.53
C SER A 202 19.42 21.87 -16.49
N THR A 203 19.55 20.55 -16.52
CA THR A 203 20.50 19.80 -17.35
C THR A 203 19.81 19.14 -18.54
N GLY A 204 20.48 19.13 -19.69
CA GLY A 204 19.99 18.54 -20.94
C GLY A 204 20.11 19.49 -22.13
N PRO A 205 19.63 19.07 -23.31
CA PRO A 205 19.76 19.89 -24.52
C PRO A 205 19.04 21.23 -24.39
N LEU A 206 19.75 22.33 -24.66
CA LEU A 206 19.22 23.70 -24.58
C LEU A 206 17.96 23.88 -25.47
N ALA A 207 17.92 23.22 -26.62
CA ALA A 207 16.75 23.23 -27.51
C ALA A 207 15.47 22.73 -26.81
N ARG A 208 15.58 21.72 -25.93
CA ARG A 208 14.45 21.19 -25.17
C ARG A 208 14.00 22.18 -24.09
N TRP A 209 14.95 22.83 -23.42
CA TRP A 209 14.64 23.89 -22.45
C TRP A 209 13.91 25.05 -23.12
N LYS A 210 14.42 25.53 -24.27
CA LYS A 210 13.79 26.59 -25.08
C LYS A 210 12.37 26.24 -25.48
N LYS A 211 12.10 25.00 -25.92
CA LYS A 211 10.72 24.55 -26.28
C LYS A 211 9.73 24.60 -25.13
N ILE A 212 10.19 24.33 -23.90
CA ILE A 212 9.32 24.34 -22.71
C ILE A 212 9.02 25.78 -22.27
N HIS A 213 10.02 26.65 -22.38
CA HIS A 213 9.95 28.05 -21.93
C HIS A 213 9.54 29.02 -23.04
N ALA A 214 9.37 28.53 -24.27
CA ALA A 214 8.72 29.29 -25.33
C ALA A 214 7.35 29.75 -24.83
N ILE A 215 7.08 31.04 -25.01
CA ILE A 215 5.83 31.73 -24.64
C ILE A 215 4.74 31.28 -25.60
#